data_AF-A0A2A4YEM4-F1
#
_entry.id   AF-A0A2A4YEM4-F1
#
_cell.length_a   1.000
_cell.length_b   1.000
_cell.length_c   1.000
_cell.angle_alpha   90.00
_cell.angle_beta   90.00
_cell.angle_gamma   90.00
#
_symmetry.space_group_name_H-M   'P 1'
#
loop_
_entity.id
_entity.type
_entity.pdbx_description
1 polymer ?
#
loop_
_entity_poly.entity_id
_entity_poly.type
_entity_poly.pdbx_seq_one_letter_code
_entity_poly.pdbx_strand_id
1 'polypeptide(L)' 'HWKKKEDVPSNSDISNELSKDLKRRGMSFIGTTIIYAFMQAVGMVNDHLVNCPYR' A
#
# COMPACT_ATOMS: atom_id res chain seq x y z
N HIS A 1 -5.70 13.68 1.16
CA HIS A 1 -4.28 13.34 0.93
C HIS A 1 -3.42 13.84 2.06
N TRP A 2 -2.33 13.13 2.32
CA TRP A 2 -1.54 13.20 3.54
C TRP A 2 -0.69 14.47 3.62
N LYS A 3 -0.69 15.12 4.80
CA LYS A 3 0.15 16.30 5.05
C LYS A 3 1.45 15.90 5.74
N LYS A 4 1.39 14.90 6.61
CA LYS A 4 2.54 14.35 7.31
C LYS A 4 2.69 12.86 6.98
N LYS A 5 3.91 12.36 7.13
CA LYS A 5 4.21 10.94 6.86
C LYS A 5 3.48 10.02 7.82
N GLU A 6 3.31 10.45 9.07
CA GLU A 6 2.63 9.68 10.12
C GLU A 6 1.14 9.48 9.84
N ASP A 7 0.55 10.33 8.98
CA ASP A 7 -0.85 10.20 8.57
C ASP A 7 -1.04 9.11 7.51
N VAL A 8 0.03 8.71 6.82
CA VAL A 8 -0.02 7.66 5.78
C VAL A 8 -0.15 6.29 6.46
N PRO A 9 -1.18 5.50 6.16
CA PRO A 9 -1.36 4.21 6.79
C PRO A 9 -0.31 3.20 6.32
N SER A 10 -0.13 2.12 7.06
CA SER A 10 0.78 1.02 6.70
C SER A 10 0.06 -0.17 6.03
N ASN A 11 -1.26 -0.09 5.89
CA ASN A 11 -2.12 -1.05 5.21
C ASN A 11 -3.47 -0.39 4.87
N SER A 12 -4.30 -1.12 4.15
CA SER A 12 -5.67 -0.74 3.81
C SER A 12 -6.55 -1.99 3.69
N ASP A 13 -7.87 -1.81 3.64
CA ASP A 13 -8.79 -2.92 3.41
C ASP A 13 -8.53 -3.63 2.08
N ILE A 14 -8.18 -2.86 1.04
CA ILE A 14 -7.84 -3.44 -0.26
C ILE A 14 -6.54 -4.25 -0.22
N SER A 15 -5.51 -3.80 0.52
CA SER A 15 -4.27 -4.58 0.68
C SER A 15 -4.49 -5.84 1.54
N ASN A 16 -5.44 -5.79 2.49
CA ASN A 16 -5.85 -6.96 3.27
C ASN A 16 -6.46 -8.03 2.36
N GLU A 17 -7.41 -7.65 1.51
CA GLU A 17 -8.08 -8.59 0.60
C GLU A 17 -7.14 -9.10 -0.49
N LEU A 18 -6.30 -8.23 -1.06
CA LEU A 18 -5.31 -8.63 -2.06
C LEU A 18 -4.25 -9.57 -1.46
N SER A 19 -3.76 -9.30 -0.24
CA SER A 19 -2.87 -10.21 0.48
C SER A 19 -3.49 -11.60 0.68
N LYS A 20 -4.76 -11.68 1.07
CA LYS A 20 -5.48 -12.96 1.23
C LYS A 20 -5.63 -13.68 -0.10
N ASP A 21 -6.04 -12.98 -1.15
CA ASP A 21 -6.27 -13.58 -2.46
C ASP A 21 -4.98 -14.17 -3.05
N LEU A 22 -3.90 -13.39 -3.02
CA LEU A 22 -2.61 -13.82 -3.54
C LEU A 22 -2.02 -14.98 -2.71
N LYS A 23 -2.26 -15.03 -1.39
CA LYS A 23 -1.86 -16.18 -0.57
C LYS A 23 -2.60 -17.44 -0.99
N ARG A 24 -3.90 -17.36 -1.29
CA ARG A 24 -4.67 -18.49 -1.83
C ARG A 24 -4.15 -18.96 -3.18
N ARG A 25 -3.58 -18.05 -3.97
CA ARG A 25 -2.94 -18.36 -5.26
C ARG A 25 -1.50 -18.89 -5.13
N GLY A 26 -1.01 -19.09 -3.91
CA GLY A 26 0.29 -19.72 -3.63
C GLY A 26 1.46 -18.75 -3.42
N MET A 27 1.23 -17.44 -3.38
CA MET A 27 2.29 -16.49 -3.04
C MET A 27 2.62 -16.52 -1.54
N SER A 28 3.91 -16.44 -1.21
CA SER A 28 4.43 -16.37 0.16
C SER A 28 5.06 -14.99 0.44
N PHE A 29 5.29 -14.66 1.72
CA PHE A 29 5.87 -13.37 2.15
C PHE A 29 5.12 -12.11 1.70
N ILE A 30 3.80 -12.22 1.52
CA ILE A 30 2.94 -11.12 1.06
C ILE A 30 1.93 -10.71 2.13
N GLY A 31 2.41 -10.28 3.29
CA GLY A 31 1.55 -9.65 4.31
C GLY A 31 0.89 -8.36 3.78
N THR A 32 -0.21 -7.93 4.41
CA THR A 32 -0.96 -6.73 3.98
C THR A 32 -0.08 -5.48 3.87
N THR A 33 0.85 -5.27 4.80
CA THR A 33 1.80 -4.15 4.75
C THR A 33 2.74 -4.22 3.56
N ILE A 34 3.20 -5.42 3.18
CA ILE A 34 4.06 -5.62 2.01
C ILE A 34 3.26 -5.31 0.73
N ILE A 35 2.03 -5.80 0.66
CA ILE A 35 1.13 -5.53 -0.46
C ILE A 35 0.79 -4.05 -0.56
N TYR A 36 0.52 -3.37 0.56
CA TYR A 36 0.26 -1.93 0.56
C TYR A 36 1.47 -1.13 0.08
N ALA A 37 2.66 -1.45 0.57
CA ALA A 37 3.90 -0.82 0.11
C ALA A 37 4.14 -1.07 -1.39
N PHE A 38 3.85 -2.27 -1.89
CA PHE A 38 3.91 -2.58 -3.31
C PHE A 38 2.92 -1.73 -4.11
N MET A 39 1.67 -1.63 -3.65
CA MET A 39 0.64 -0.80 -4.28
C MET A 39 1.07 0.68 -4.38
N GLN A 40 1.72 1.21 -3.34
CA GLN A 40 2.31 2.55 -3.38
C GLN A 40 3.43 2.65 -4.42
N ALA A 41 4.36 1.68 -4.43
CA ALA A 41 5.51 1.70 -5.32
C ALA A 41 5.16 1.61 -6.81
N VAL A 42 4.12 0.85 -7.17
CA VAL A 42 3.68 0.68 -8.57
C VAL A 42 2.58 1.65 -8.99
N GLY A 43 2.20 2.59 -8.13
CA GLY A 43 1.23 3.65 -8.44
C GLY A 43 -0.24 3.21 -8.41
N MET A 44 -0.57 2.08 -7.78
CA MET A 44 -1.97 1.71 -7.51
C MET A 44 -2.61 2.64 -6.47
N VAL A 45 -1.82 3.24 -5.59
CA VAL A 45 -2.23 4.30 -4.66
C VAL A 45 -1.22 5.45 -4.70
N ASN A 46 -1.73 6.69 -4.73
CA ASN A 46 -0.89 7.89 -4.66
C ASN A 46 -0.87 8.42 -3.23
N ASP A 47 0.11 7.95 -2.46
CA ASP A 47 0.33 8.40 -1.07
C ASP A 47 1.44 9.43 -0.94
N HIS A 48 1.86 10.06 -2.05
CA HIS A 48 2.75 11.22 -1.95
C HIS A 48 2.10 12.29 -1.06
N LEU A 49 2.93 12.89 -0.20
CA LEU A 49 2.50 14.02 0.63
C LEU A 49 2.03 15.16 -0.26
N VAL A 50 1.10 15.98 0.24
CA VAL A 50 0.52 17.08 -0.53
C VAL A 50 1.54 18.09 -1.05
N ASN A 51 2.69 18.21 -0.39
CA ASN A 51 3.80 19.10 -0.75
C ASN A 51 4.95 18.37 -1.46
N CYS A 52 4.79 17.10 -1.84
CA CYS A 52 5.80 16.36 -2.57
C CYS A 52 5.89 16.89 -4.02
N PRO A 53 7.08 17.24 -4.53
CA PRO A 53 7.25 17.75 -5.90
C PRO A 53 7.01 16.70 -6.99
N TYR A 54 6.89 15.42 -6.61
CA TYR A 54 6.70 14.28 -7.52
C TYR A 54 5.31 13.62 -7.36
N ARG A 55 4.34 14.33 -6.79
CA ARG A 55 2.98 13.82 -6.57
C ARG A 55 2.17 13.71 -7.85
#